data_AF-A0A9N9P0W3-F1
#
_entry.id   AF-A0A9N9P0W3-F1
#
_cell.length_a   1.000
_cell.length_b   1.000
_cell.length_c   1.000
_cell.angle_alpha   90.00
_cell.angle_beta   90.00
_cell.angle_gamma   90.00
#
_symmetry.space_group_name_H-M   'P 1'
#
loop_
_entity.id
_entity.type
_entity.pdbx_description
1 polymer ?
#
loop_
_entity_poly.entity_id
_entity_poly.type
_entity_poly.pdbx_seq_one_letter_code
_entity_poly.pdbx_strand_id
1 'polypeptide(L)'
;MTTTNANEFEVPFLTAEQIQNVQTFDSIISTQTSSGVPSPFDSLKISSTEVLEKITKRTPCPKCDKPVKYFCYWCYIIVGCDSSELPRVKLPVKIDVIKHHKENDGKSTVAHAKIIAPDDVEIISYSQMPKIENPDRMLLLFPGPNSKTLQEIPRSSFDKLLIVDGTWRQALNMARTNPELKNIRKVTINPQKTLFWRYQNKDENHLATIEALYYFLKEYSEVYEIPEEAIHSDVNGYDGRYDNLLWYFKYFYEFIQTTYRRQKGKKNFTTRQREGYIRYE
;
A
#
# COMPACT_ATOMS: atom_id res chain seq x y z
N MET A 1 35.16 9.54 -21.71
CA MET A 1 34.94 9.86 -20.29
C MET A 1 34.12 11.14 -20.24
N THR A 2 32.83 11.01 -19.96
CA THR A 2 31.92 12.15 -19.77
C THR A 2 31.02 11.77 -18.60
N THR A 3 31.40 12.29 -17.44
CA THR A 3 30.67 12.21 -16.17
C THR A 3 29.42 13.08 -16.28
N THR A 4 28.25 12.45 -16.38
CA THR A 4 26.97 13.14 -16.18
C THR A 4 26.66 13.19 -14.69
N ASN A 5 26.65 14.43 -14.17
CA ASN A 5 26.39 14.77 -12.78
C ASN A 5 25.00 14.29 -12.32
N ALA A 6 24.96 13.70 -11.13
CA ALA A 6 23.80 13.08 -10.51
C ALA A 6 22.88 14.06 -9.73
N ASN A 7 22.67 15.29 -10.24
CA ASN A 7 22.01 16.36 -9.48
C ASN A 7 20.68 16.90 -10.05
N GLU A 8 19.96 16.18 -10.92
CA GLU A 8 18.66 16.65 -11.46
C GLU A 8 17.42 15.92 -10.90
N PHE A 9 17.52 15.28 -9.73
CA PHE A 9 16.39 14.56 -9.12
C PHE A 9 15.93 15.16 -7.79
N GLU A 10 15.43 16.39 -7.82
CA GLU A 10 14.57 16.93 -6.76
C GLU A 10 13.24 17.42 -7.35
N VAL A 11 12.19 16.62 -7.16
CA VAL A 11 10.83 17.18 -7.04
C VAL A 11 10.75 17.64 -5.58
N PRO A 12 10.46 18.91 -5.28
CA PRO A 12 10.68 19.46 -3.97
C PRO A 12 9.77 18.76 -2.96
N PHE A 13 10.39 18.05 -2.01
CA PHE A 13 9.80 17.86 -0.71
C PHE A 13 9.56 19.25 -0.10
N LEU A 14 8.46 19.41 0.65
CA LEU A 14 8.24 20.63 1.43
C LEU A 14 9.51 20.97 2.21
N THR A 15 10.03 22.18 2.04
CA THR A 15 11.27 22.62 2.68
C THR A 15 11.06 22.76 4.19
N ALA A 16 12.13 22.71 4.98
CA ALA A 16 12.07 22.85 6.43
C ALA A 16 11.41 24.18 6.88
N GLU A 17 11.56 25.25 6.09
CA GLU A 17 10.86 26.53 6.28
C GLU A 17 9.34 26.43 6.05
N GLN A 18 8.87 25.59 5.11
CA GLN A 18 7.44 25.36 4.87
C GLN A 18 6.79 24.52 5.98
N ILE A 19 7.59 23.86 6.82
CA ILE A 19 7.15 23.12 8.02
C ILE A 19 7.05 24.05 9.24
N GLN A 20 7.71 25.22 9.24
CA GLN A 20 7.67 26.16 10.37
C GLN A 20 6.36 26.97 10.48
N ASN A 21 5.58 27.10 9.40
CA ASN A 21 4.27 27.76 9.44
C ASN A 21 3.11 26.85 9.92
N VAL A 22 3.41 25.77 10.65
CA VAL A 22 2.41 24.86 11.22
C VAL A 22 1.62 25.49 12.39
N GLN A 23 2.07 26.61 12.96
CA GLN A 23 1.33 27.27 14.05
C GLN A 23 0.03 27.97 13.59
N THR A 24 -0.09 28.34 12.31
CA THR A 24 -1.36 28.78 11.69
C THR A 24 -2.21 27.63 11.16
N PHE A 25 -1.70 26.39 11.27
CA PHE A 25 -2.36 25.16 10.82
C PHE A 25 -3.41 24.65 11.83
N ASP A 26 -3.20 24.92 13.12
CA ASP A 26 -4.00 24.36 14.22
C ASP A 26 -5.32 25.13 14.47
N SER A 27 -5.38 26.43 14.18
CA SER A 27 -6.55 27.26 14.50
C SER A 27 -7.70 27.20 13.48
N ILE A 28 -7.53 26.50 12.35
CA ILE A 28 -8.52 26.48 11.24
C ILE A 28 -9.12 25.07 11.00
N ILE A 29 -8.44 24.00 11.43
CA ILE A 29 -8.92 22.61 11.27
C ILE A 29 -10.23 22.37 12.06
N SER A 30 -10.47 23.13 13.13
CA SER A 30 -11.70 23.03 13.94
C SER A 30 -13.00 23.38 13.20
N THR A 31 -12.96 23.92 11.97
CA THR A 31 -14.18 24.51 11.37
C THR A 31 -14.72 23.89 10.09
N GLN A 32 -14.10 22.90 9.44
CA GLN A 32 -14.67 22.36 8.19
C GLN A 32 -14.43 20.86 7.97
N THR A 33 -15.22 20.02 8.63
CA THR A 33 -15.56 18.66 8.20
C THR A 33 -16.83 18.68 7.36
N SER A 34 -16.71 18.95 6.05
CA SER A 34 -17.62 18.49 4.99
C SER A 34 -17.26 19.10 3.63
N SER A 35 -16.14 18.70 3.03
CA SER A 35 -16.08 18.80 1.57
C SER A 35 -17.00 17.71 1.01
N GLY A 36 -18.17 18.06 0.48
CA GLY A 36 -19.15 17.14 -0.11
C GLY A 36 -18.70 16.40 -1.38
N VAL A 37 -17.39 16.17 -1.54
CA VAL A 37 -16.82 15.39 -2.64
C VAL A 37 -16.72 13.94 -2.18
N PRO A 38 -17.40 12.99 -2.85
CA PRO A 38 -17.32 11.57 -2.51
C PRO A 38 -15.88 11.05 -2.51
N SER A 39 -15.49 10.32 -1.45
CA SER A 39 -14.21 9.63 -1.39
C SER A 39 -14.33 8.31 -2.15
N PRO A 40 -13.31 7.89 -2.92
CA PRO A 40 -13.31 6.55 -3.56
C PRO A 40 -13.31 5.40 -2.54
N PHE A 41 -13.17 5.70 -1.25
CA PHE A 41 -13.20 4.74 -0.16
C PHE A 41 -14.54 4.71 0.60
N ASP A 42 -15.54 5.53 0.22
CA ASP A 42 -16.82 5.65 0.95
C ASP A 42 -17.63 4.33 0.98
N SER A 43 -17.43 3.45 0.00
CA SER A 43 -18.05 2.12 -0.04
C SER A 43 -17.32 1.07 0.80
N LEU A 44 -16.16 1.40 1.36
CA LEU A 44 -15.33 0.48 2.15
C LEU A 44 -15.53 0.73 3.65
N LYS A 45 -15.48 -0.35 4.44
CA LYS A 45 -15.57 -0.32 5.90
C LYS A 45 -14.20 -0.04 6.54
N ILE A 46 -13.63 1.12 6.23
CA ILE A 46 -12.36 1.58 6.79
C ILE A 46 -12.62 2.39 8.06
N SER A 47 -11.94 2.05 9.16
CA SER A 47 -12.01 2.78 10.43
C SER A 47 -11.55 4.24 10.29
N SER A 48 -11.98 5.11 11.20
CA SER A 48 -11.60 6.53 11.18
C SER A 48 -10.07 6.69 11.23
N THR A 49 -9.56 7.67 10.48
CA THR A 49 -8.13 8.02 10.39
C THR A 49 -7.77 9.27 11.20
N GLU A 50 -8.71 9.80 12.00
CA GLU A 50 -8.54 11.06 12.77
C GLU A 50 -7.32 11.07 13.70
N VAL A 51 -6.94 9.92 14.26
CA VAL A 51 -5.73 9.80 15.08
C VAL A 51 -4.48 10.28 14.33
N LEU A 52 -4.41 10.04 13.01
CA LEU A 52 -3.27 10.46 12.19
C LEU A 52 -3.27 11.97 11.96
N GLU A 53 -4.42 12.64 12.00
CA GLU A 53 -4.51 14.10 11.86
C GLU A 53 -3.93 14.83 13.09
N LYS A 54 -4.08 14.23 14.27
CA LYS A 54 -3.53 14.74 15.53
C LYS A 54 -2.00 14.69 15.58
N ILE A 55 -1.38 13.88 14.73
CA ILE A 55 0.08 13.77 14.63
C ILE A 55 0.62 14.93 13.79
N THR A 56 1.15 15.96 14.45
CA THR A 56 1.63 17.18 13.78
C THR A 56 3.14 17.20 13.54
N LYS A 57 3.92 16.51 14.37
CA LYS A 57 5.39 16.58 14.36
C LYS A 57 6.04 15.22 14.11
N ARG A 58 7.29 15.25 13.63
CA ARG A 58 8.14 14.06 13.61
C ARG A 58 8.65 13.76 15.01
N THR A 59 8.72 12.49 15.36
CA THR A 59 9.36 12.02 16.59
C THR A 59 10.31 10.85 16.28
N PRO A 60 11.30 10.58 17.15
CA PRO A 60 12.25 9.51 16.91
C PRO A 60 11.59 8.13 16.98
N CYS A 61 11.96 7.24 16.06
CA CYS A 61 11.54 5.84 16.15
C CYS A 61 12.14 5.18 17.41
N PRO A 62 11.35 4.49 18.25
CA PRO A 62 11.86 3.90 19.50
C PRO A 62 12.90 2.78 19.29
N LYS A 63 13.04 2.25 18.06
CA LYS A 63 14.00 1.18 17.74
C LYS A 63 15.27 1.68 17.04
N CYS A 64 15.17 2.68 16.15
CA CYS A 64 16.30 3.11 15.32
C CYS A 64 16.58 4.61 15.36
N ASP A 65 15.86 5.36 16.20
CA ASP A 65 16.02 6.81 16.45
C ASP A 65 15.81 7.73 15.23
N LYS A 66 15.53 7.16 14.04
CA LYS A 66 15.23 7.95 12.84
C LYS A 66 13.99 8.83 13.08
N PRO A 67 14.04 10.13 12.73
CA PRO A 67 12.90 11.03 12.88
C PRO A 67 11.84 10.70 11.83
N VAL A 68 10.68 10.21 12.29
CA VAL A 68 9.55 9.79 11.45
C VAL A 68 8.26 10.40 11.96
N LYS A 69 7.21 10.44 11.12
CA LYS A 69 5.94 11.09 11.51
C LYS A 69 4.91 10.07 12.02
N TYR A 70 4.48 9.16 11.14
CA TYR A 70 3.38 8.23 11.44
C TYR A 70 3.87 6.83 11.84
N PHE A 71 4.96 6.39 11.20
CA PHE A 71 5.56 5.09 11.45
C PHE A 71 6.98 5.08 10.86
N CYS A 72 7.80 4.15 11.35
CA CYS A 72 9.13 3.92 10.83
C CYS A 72 9.10 3.01 9.59
N TYR A 73 9.64 3.50 8.47
CA TYR A 73 9.68 2.76 7.21
C TYR A 73 10.64 1.56 7.19
N TRP A 74 11.49 1.41 8.21
CA TRP A 74 12.46 0.31 8.35
C TRP A 74 12.09 -0.65 9.47
N CYS A 75 11.64 -0.11 10.60
CA CYS A 75 11.30 -0.92 11.76
C CYS A 75 9.85 -1.38 11.75
N TYR A 76 9.01 -0.76 10.92
CA TYR A 76 7.56 -1.01 10.84
C TYR A 76 6.85 -0.82 12.19
N ILE A 77 7.33 0.16 12.96
CA ILE A 77 6.80 0.54 14.26
C ILE A 77 6.06 1.86 14.10
N ILE A 78 4.84 1.93 14.65
CA ILE A 78 4.04 3.15 14.73
C ILE A 78 4.72 4.20 15.59
N VAL A 79 4.47 5.46 15.26
CA VAL A 79 5.05 6.59 15.97
C VAL A 79 3.98 7.69 16.07
N GLY A 80 3.89 8.34 17.23
CA GLY A 80 2.96 9.45 17.46
C GLY A 80 1.55 9.06 17.88
N CYS A 81 1.22 7.77 17.98
CA CYS A 81 -0.05 7.24 18.50
C CYS A 81 0.14 5.85 19.12
N ASP A 82 -0.85 5.38 19.87
CA ASP A 82 -0.85 4.04 20.46
C ASP A 82 -1.38 2.98 19.48
N SER A 83 -0.90 1.74 19.62
CA SER A 83 -1.30 0.62 18.74
C SER A 83 -2.79 0.25 18.85
N SER A 84 -3.42 0.56 19.98
CA SER A 84 -4.86 0.38 20.19
C SER A 84 -5.73 1.37 19.39
N GLU A 85 -5.14 2.46 18.89
CA GLU A 85 -5.84 3.44 18.05
C GLU A 85 -5.85 3.04 16.56
N LEU A 86 -5.11 2.00 16.19
CA LEU A 86 -5.08 1.48 14.82
C LEU A 86 -6.02 0.29 14.68
N PRO A 87 -6.67 0.10 13.51
CA PRO A 87 -7.33 -1.15 13.24
C PRO A 87 -6.29 -2.28 13.08
N ARG A 88 -6.66 -3.48 13.54
CA ARG A 88 -5.88 -4.69 13.31
C ARG A 88 -6.65 -5.64 12.42
N VAL A 89 -5.97 -6.19 11.41
CA VAL A 89 -6.57 -7.13 10.46
C VAL A 89 -5.88 -8.48 10.61
N LYS A 90 -6.68 -9.52 10.79
CA LYS A 90 -6.23 -10.91 10.72
C LYS A 90 -6.33 -11.39 9.27
N LEU A 91 -5.26 -11.97 8.74
CA LEU A 91 -5.25 -12.46 7.36
C LEU A 91 -5.52 -13.96 7.31
N PRO A 92 -6.15 -14.46 6.24
CA PRO A 92 -6.52 -15.87 6.10
C PRO A 92 -5.37 -16.75 5.58
N VAL A 93 -4.23 -16.12 5.27
CA VAL A 93 -3.01 -16.73 4.73
C VAL A 93 -1.80 -15.90 5.16
N LYS A 94 -0.66 -16.53 5.40
CA LYS A 94 0.59 -15.80 5.71
C LYS A 94 1.10 -15.07 4.47
N ILE A 95 1.64 -13.88 4.65
CA ILE A 95 2.14 -13.01 3.58
C ILE A 95 3.62 -12.73 3.83
N ASP A 96 4.47 -13.16 2.90
CA ASP A 96 5.87 -12.74 2.87
C ASP A 96 6.05 -11.72 1.74
N VAL A 97 6.54 -10.52 2.07
CA VAL A 97 6.84 -9.50 1.07
C VAL A 97 8.35 -9.40 0.88
N ILE A 98 8.81 -9.76 -0.31
CA ILE A 98 10.20 -9.67 -0.72
C ILE A 98 10.46 -8.27 -1.25
N LYS A 99 11.05 -7.43 -0.39
CA LYS A 99 11.32 -6.03 -0.68
C LYS A 99 12.69 -5.84 -1.30
N HIS A 100 12.73 -5.21 -2.47
CA HIS A 100 13.98 -4.88 -3.15
C HIS A 100 14.79 -3.86 -2.33
N HIS A 101 16.07 -4.14 -2.10
CA HIS A 101 16.96 -3.32 -1.26
C HIS A 101 17.21 -1.88 -1.76
N LYS A 102 16.98 -1.62 -3.06
CA LYS A 102 17.04 -0.26 -3.66
C LYS A 102 15.67 0.43 -3.74
N GLU A 103 14.59 -0.18 -3.27
CA GLU A 103 13.29 0.47 -3.27
C GLU A 103 13.27 1.60 -2.23
N ASN A 104 12.70 2.75 -2.58
CA ASN A 104 12.64 3.88 -1.66
C ASN A 104 11.59 3.62 -0.58
N ASP A 105 12.02 3.53 0.67
CA ASP A 105 11.17 3.16 1.79
C ASP A 105 10.00 4.11 2.01
N GLY A 106 10.16 5.41 1.70
CA GLY A 106 9.07 6.39 1.80
C GLY A 106 8.03 6.28 0.68
N LYS A 107 8.29 5.50 -0.38
CA LYS A 107 7.36 5.25 -1.48
C LYS A 107 6.66 3.90 -1.37
N SER A 108 7.25 2.94 -0.69
CA SER A 108 6.67 1.61 -0.52
C SER A 108 5.46 1.66 0.39
N THR A 109 4.36 1.03 -0.06
CA THR A 109 3.13 0.90 0.72
C THR A 109 3.10 -0.37 1.57
N VAL A 110 4.14 -1.20 1.50
CA VAL A 110 4.23 -2.47 2.23
C VAL A 110 4.21 -2.27 3.75
N ALA A 111 4.74 -1.15 4.23
CA ALA A 111 4.76 -0.82 5.66
C ALA A 111 3.34 -0.80 6.25
N HIS A 112 2.33 -0.40 5.45
CA HIS A 112 0.94 -0.38 5.89
C HIS A 112 0.47 -1.80 6.25
N ALA A 113 0.77 -2.79 5.40
CA ALA A 113 0.40 -4.18 5.64
C ALA A 113 1.06 -4.73 6.91
N LYS A 114 2.37 -4.50 7.10
CA LYS A 114 3.10 -5.00 8.28
C LYS A 114 2.60 -4.38 9.59
N ILE A 115 2.16 -3.11 9.56
CA ILE A 115 1.65 -2.43 10.76
C ILE A 115 0.22 -2.88 11.09
N ILE A 116 -0.65 -3.02 10.08
CA ILE A 116 -2.06 -3.37 10.28
C ILE A 116 -2.27 -4.87 10.54
N ALA A 117 -1.43 -5.73 9.97
CA ALA A 117 -1.49 -7.19 10.10
C ALA A 117 -0.14 -7.80 10.54
N PRO A 118 0.41 -7.41 11.71
CA PRO A 118 1.80 -7.71 12.09
C PRO A 118 2.08 -9.19 12.30
N ASP A 119 1.06 -9.99 12.63
CA ASP A 119 1.22 -11.43 12.88
C ASP A 119 1.26 -12.25 11.59
N ASP A 120 0.72 -11.70 10.50
CA ASP A 120 0.50 -12.43 9.25
C ASP A 120 1.34 -11.91 8.10
N VAL A 121 1.87 -10.69 8.19
CA VAL A 121 2.74 -10.09 7.19
C VAL A 121 4.17 -10.06 7.69
N GLU A 122 5.11 -10.54 6.88
CA GLU A 122 6.54 -10.38 7.10
C GLU A 122 7.19 -9.64 5.91
N ILE A 123 8.14 -8.76 6.18
CA ILE A 123 8.87 -8.02 5.13
C ILE A 123 10.32 -8.48 5.15
N ILE A 124 10.73 -9.12 4.07
CA ILE A 124 12.05 -9.72 3.92
C ILE A 124 12.83 -8.92 2.89
N SER A 125 14.04 -8.47 3.25
CA SER A 125 14.94 -7.86 2.27
C SER A 125 15.32 -8.89 1.20
N TYR A 126 15.24 -8.50 -0.07
CA TYR A 126 15.63 -9.37 -1.19
C TYR A 126 17.06 -9.91 -1.06
N SER A 127 17.97 -9.15 -0.45
CA SER A 127 19.36 -9.58 -0.22
C SER A 127 19.52 -10.62 0.89
N GLN A 128 18.47 -10.82 1.70
CA GLN A 128 18.43 -11.73 2.85
C GLN A 128 17.34 -12.80 2.66
N MET A 129 16.88 -12.98 1.43
CA MET A 129 15.80 -13.91 1.14
C MET A 129 16.23 -15.34 1.51
N PRO A 130 15.47 -16.06 2.34
CA PRO A 130 15.80 -17.44 2.67
C PRO A 130 15.55 -18.34 1.46
N LYS A 131 16.15 -19.53 1.50
CA LYS A 131 15.79 -20.62 0.58
C LYS A 131 14.32 -21.01 0.81
N ILE A 132 13.58 -21.23 -0.27
CA ILE A 132 12.18 -21.64 -0.20
C ILE A 132 12.12 -23.16 -0.18
N GLU A 133 11.69 -23.72 0.95
CA GLU A 133 11.64 -25.17 1.16
C GLU A 133 10.46 -25.82 0.44
N ASN A 134 9.28 -25.20 0.50
CA ASN A 134 8.02 -25.76 -0.02
C ASN A 134 7.36 -24.83 -1.05
N PRO A 135 7.97 -24.59 -2.22
CA PRO A 135 7.45 -23.65 -3.23
C PRO A 135 6.04 -24.03 -3.73
N ASP A 136 5.69 -25.32 -3.73
CA ASP A 136 4.38 -25.81 -4.18
C ASP A 136 3.22 -25.40 -3.25
N ARG A 137 3.53 -25.08 -1.98
CA ARG A 137 2.59 -24.57 -0.96
C ARG A 137 2.43 -23.06 -0.99
N MET A 138 3.13 -22.37 -1.89
CA MET A 138 3.18 -20.93 -1.97
C MET A 138 2.53 -20.43 -3.26
N LEU A 139 1.96 -19.23 -3.18
CA LEU A 139 1.55 -18.46 -4.34
C LEU A 139 2.42 -17.21 -4.46
N LEU A 140 2.81 -16.86 -5.68
CA LEU A 140 3.47 -15.59 -5.99
C LEU A 140 2.42 -14.67 -6.65
N LEU A 141 2.07 -13.57 -5.98
CA LEU A 141 1.18 -12.55 -6.55
C LEU A 141 1.93 -11.79 -7.65
N PHE A 142 1.78 -12.26 -8.89
CA PHE A 142 2.49 -11.70 -10.02
C PHE A 142 1.79 -12.07 -11.33
N PRO A 143 1.31 -11.08 -12.12
CA PRO A 143 0.61 -11.36 -13.36
C PRO A 143 1.57 -11.92 -14.43
N GLY A 144 1.09 -12.87 -15.23
CA GLY A 144 1.85 -13.42 -16.36
C GLY A 144 1.07 -14.45 -17.18
N PRO A 145 1.60 -14.92 -18.31
CA PRO A 145 0.89 -15.84 -19.20
C PRO A 145 0.51 -17.17 -18.54
N ASN A 146 1.22 -17.58 -17.48
CA ASN A 146 0.98 -18.82 -16.74
C ASN A 146 0.42 -18.56 -15.33
N SER A 147 0.01 -17.33 -14.99
CA SER A 147 -0.65 -17.06 -13.71
C SER A 147 -2.08 -17.55 -13.74
N LYS A 148 -2.53 -18.13 -12.63
CA LYS A 148 -3.90 -18.62 -12.43
C LYS A 148 -4.72 -17.64 -11.61
N THR A 149 -6.04 -17.67 -11.74
CA THR A 149 -6.95 -17.02 -10.79
C THR A 149 -7.15 -17.89 -9.54
N LEU A 150 -7.74 -17.34 -8.48
CA LEU A 150 -8.05 -18.12 -7.28
C LEU A 150 -9.09 -19.21 -7.51
N GLN A 151 -10.01 -19.04 -8.47
CA GLN A 151 -11.00 -20.06 -8.84
C GLN A 151 -10.33 -21.33 -9.41
N GLU A 152 -9.16 -21.19 -10.02
CA GLU A 152 -8.39 -22.31 -10.59
C GLU A 152 -7.44 -22.97 -9.58
N ILE A 153 -7.37 -22.46 -8.35
CA ILE A 153 -6.43 -22.90 -7.32
C ILE A 153 -7.23 -23.50 -6.15
N PRO A 154 -7.04 -24.79 -5.81
CA PRO A 154 -7.67 -25.35 -4.62
C PRO A 154 -7.16 -24.63 -3.37
N ARG A 155 -8.08 -24.16 -2.51
CA ARG A 155 -7.74 -23.47 -1.25
C ARG A 155 -6.72 -24.26 -0.42
N SER A 156 -6.94 -25.56 -0.30
CA SER A 156 -6.09 -26.45 0.49
C SER A 156 -4.67 -26.62 -0.08
N SER A 157 -4.39 -26.14 -1.30
CA SER A 157 -3.09 -26.33 -1.97
C SER A 157 -2.00 -25.30 -1.60
N PHE A 158 -2.33 -24.28 -0.82
CA PHE A 158 -1.36 -23.26 -0.38
C PHE A 158 -1.67 -22.77 1.05
N ASP A 159 -0.64 -22.24 1.72
CA ASP A 159 -0.75 -21.63 3.06
C ASP A 159 -0.01 -20.29 3.18
N LYS A 160 0.67 -19.87 2.11
CA LYS A 160 1.44 -18.63 2.07
C LYS A 160 1.34 -17.93 0.72
N LEU A 161 1.16 -16.61 0.76
CA LEU A 161 1.29 -15.70 -0.37
C LEU A 161 2.65 -14.99 -0.29
N LEU A 162 3.32 -14.87 -1.42
CA LEU A 162 4.54 -14.11 -1.58
C LEU A 162 4.29 -12.94 -2.54
N ILE A 163 4.75 -11.75 -2.17
CA ILE A 163 4.64 -10.52 -2.96
C ILE A 163 6.04 -9.95 -3.17
N VAL A 164 6.31 -9.42 -4.36
CA VAL A 164 7.54 -8.68 -4.65
C VAL A 164 7.29 -7.17 -4.56
N ASP A 165 8.07 -6.47 -3.74
CA ASP A 165 7.95 -5.02 -3.55
C ASP A 165 9.18 -4.28 -4.13
N GLY A 166 8.91 -3.30 -4.98
CA GLY A 166 9.91 -2.47 -5.65
C GLY A 166 9.33 -1.76 -6.86
N THR A 167 10.13 -0.95 -7.54
CA THR A 167 9.75 -0.43 -8.86
C THR A 167 9.35 -1.56 -9.80
N TRP A 168 8.50 -1.28 -10.80
CA TRP A 168 8.06 -2.27 -11.78
C TRP A 168 9.21 -3.08 -12.42
N ARG A 169 10.33 -2.42 -12.74
CA ARG A 169 11.51 -3.10 -13.29
C ARG A 169 12.17 -4.02 -12.26
N GLN A 170 12.25 -3.62 -10.99
CA GLN A 170 12.81 -4.44 -9.92
C GLN A 170 11.92 -5.65 -9.63
N ALA A 171 10.61 -5.46 -9.45
CA ALA A 171 9.66 -6.55 -9.24
C ALA A 171 9.70 -7.56 -10.38
N LEU A 172 9.70 -7.08 -11.64
CA LEU A 172 9.83 -7.91 -12.83
C LEU A 172 11.14 -8.70 -12.86
N ASN A 173 12.25 -8.07 -12.49
CA ASN A 173 13.55 -8.74 -12.45
C ASN A 173 13.56 -9.82 -11.37
N MET A 174 13.17 -9.50 -10.13
CA MET A 174 13.10 -10.47 -9.03
C MET A 174 12.26 -11.69 -9.41
N ALA A 175 11.03 -11.48 -9.89
CA ALA A 175 10.11 -12.56 -10.24
C ALA A 175 10.56 -13.43 -11.43
N ARG A 176 11.48 -12.95 -12.28
CA ARG A 176 11.96 -13.66 -13.47
C ARG A 176 13.32 -14.33 -13.29
N THR A 177 14.22 -13.70 -12.55
CA THR A 177 15.63 -14.11 -12.49
C THR A 177 16.01 -14.79 -11.19
N ASN A 178 15.22 -14.61 -10.12
CA ASN A 178 15.50 -15.29 -8.86
C ASN A 178 15.14 -16.78 -8.95
N PRO A 179 16.08 -17.71 -8.70
CA PRO A 179 15.84 -19.15 -8.78
C PRO A 179 14.73 -19.65 -7.84
N GLU A 180 14.65 -19.10 -6.64
CA GLU A 180 13.66 -19.49 -5.63
C GLU A 180 12.25 -19.05 -6.04
N LEU A 181 12.12 -17.86 -6.67
CA LEU A 181 10.82 -17.31 -7.09
C LEU A 181 10.29 -17.92 -8.39
N LYS A 182 11.19 -18.41 -9.26
CA LYS A 182 10.85 -18.87 -10.61
C LYS A 182 9.87 -20.05 -10.61
N ASN A 183 9.96 -20.92 -9.61
CA ASN A 183 9.19 -22.16 -9.52
C ASN A 183 7.92 -22.01 -8.68
N ILE A 184 7.68 -20.85 -8.07
CA ILE A 184 6.45 -20.61 -7.31
C ILE A 184 5.30 -20.42 -8.28
N ARG A 185 4.17 -21.08 -7.99
CA ARG A 185 2.93 -20.93 -8.74
C ARG A 185 2.47 -19.47 -8.69
N LYS A 186 2.22 -18.88 -9.86
CA LYS A 186 1.78 -17.48 -9.95
C LYS A 186 0.27 -17.38 -9.84
N VAL A 187 -0.18 -16.41 -9.07
CA VAL A 187 -1.58 -16.01 -8.96
C VAL A 187 -1.74 -14.59 -9.49
N THR A 188 -2.84 -14.34 -10.18
CA THR A 188 -3.25 -13.01 -10.62
C THR A 188 -4.62 -12.69 -10.05
N ILE A 189 -4.89 -11.40 -9.95
CA ILE A 189 -6.19 -10.83 -9.62
C ILE A 189 -6.79 -10.18 -10.87
N ASN A 190 -8.09 -9.88 -10.82
CA ASN A 190 -8.74 -9.08 -11.83
C ASN A 190 -8.09 -7.69 -11.93
N PRO A 191 -8.00 -7.09 -13.14
CA PRO A 191 -7.48 -5.73 -13.28
C PRO A 191 -8.28 -4.72 -12.45
N GLN A 192 -7.58 -3.86 -11.72
CA GLN A 192 -8.17 -2.82 -10.87
C GLN A 192 -7.51 -1.48 -11.17
N LYS A 193 -8.30 -0.40 -11.12
CA LYS A 193 -7.77 0.95 -11.27
C LYS A 193 -7.08 1.40 -9.99
N THR A 194 -5.79 1.69 -10.07
CA THR A 194 -5.01 2.19 -8.92
C THR A 194 -5.45 3.59 -8.51
N LEU A 195 -5.51 3.81 -7.20
CA LEU A 195 -5.64 5.12 -6.57
C LEU A 195 -4.28 5.67 -6.11
N PHE A 196 -3.17 5.01 -6.46
CA PHE A 196 -1.85 5.42 -6.02
C PHE A 196 -1.47 6.81 -6.54
N TRP A 197 -1.14 7.69 -5.62
CA TRP A 197 -0.92 9.11 -5.87
C TRP A 197 0.51 9.46 -6.28
N ARG A 198 1.43 8.49 -6.37
CA ARG A 198 2.79 8.79 -6.83
C ARG A 198 2.90 8.49 -8.31
N TYR A 199 3.70 9.28 -9.02
CA TYR A 199 3.98 9.05 -10.42
C TYR A 199 4.47 7.62 -10.67
N GLN A 200 3.89 6.98 -11.67
CA GLN A 200 4.34 5.72 -12.23
C GLN A 200 4.37 5.84 -13.75
N ASN A 201 5.43 5.35 -14.40
CA ASN A 201 5.48 5.23 -15.87
C ASN A 201 4.79 3.93 -16.34
N LYS A 202 3.51 3.79 -15.99
CA LYS A 202 2.65 2.63 -16.24
C LYS A 202 1.19 3.06 -16.40
N ASP A 203 0.33 2.18 -16.90
CA ASP A 203 -1.12 2.42 -17.01
C ASP A 203 -1.85 2.37 -15.65
N GLU A 204 -3.16 2.59 -15.68
CA GLU A 204 -4.02 2.64 -14.48
C GLU A 204 -4.23 1.30 -13.79
N ASN A 205 -3.86 0.17 -14.41
CA ASN A 205 -4.03 -1.16 -13.82
C ASN A 205 -2.80 -1.63 -13.01
N HIS A 206 -1.82 -0.74 -12.86
CA HIS A 206 -0.57 -0.98 -12.16
C HIS A 206 -0.67 -0.52 -10.70
N LEU A 207 -1.16 -1.43 -9.86
CA LEU A 207 -1.42 -1.24 -8.44
C LEU A 207 -0.17 -1.02 -7.60
N ALA A 208 -0.30 -0.26 -6.51
CA ALA A 208 0.65 -0.30 -5.41
C ALA A 208 0.58 -1.65 -4.67
N THR A 209 1.66 -2.02 -3.99
CA THR A 209 1.76 -3.31 -3.27
C THR A 209 0.61 -3.56 -2.30
N ILE A 210 0.20 -2.55 -1.53
CA ILE A 210 -0.94 -2.68 -0.59
C ILE A 210 -2.28 -2.87 -1.31
N GLU A 211 -2.48 -2.22 -2.46
CA GLU A 211 -3.70 -2.38 -3.26
C GLU A 211 -3.76 -3.79 -3.83
N ALA A 212 -2.65 -4.29 -4.38
CA ALA A 212 -2.56 -5.65 -4.90
C ALA A 212 -2.86 -6.70 -3.81
N LEU A 213 -2.33 -6.53 -2.60
CA LEU A 213 -2.65 -7.39 -1.46
C LEU A 213 -4.13 -7.30 -1.08
N TYR A 214 -4.69 -6.09 -0.99
CA TYR A 214 -6.09 -5.88 -0.66
C TYR A 214 -7.02 -6.58 -1.65
N TYR A 215 -6.84 -6.37 -2.96
CA TYR A 215 -7.69 -6.98 -3.97
C TYR A 215 -7.51 -8.50 -4.05
N PHE A 216 -6.31 -9.02 -3.81
CA PHE A 216 -6.11 -10.46 -3.65
C PHE A 216 -6.95 -11.02 -2.50
N LEU A 217 -6.96 -10.35 -1.35
CA LEU A 217 -7.72 -10.80 -0.17
C LEU A 217 -9.23 -10.65 -0.35
N LYS A 218 -9.67 -9.64 -1.10
CA LYS A 218 -11.07 -9.49 -1.48
C LYS A 218 -11.52 -10.68 -2.35
N GLU A 219 -10.79 -10.99 -3.41
CA GLU A 219 -11.06 -12.17 -4.23
C GLU A 219 -10.94 -13.48 -3.44
N TYR A 220 -9.99 -13.57 -2.51
CA TYR A 220 -9.85 -14.70 -1.62
C TYR A 220 -11.12 -14.90 -0.78
N SER A 221 -11.65 -13.83 -0.18
CA SER A 221 -12.90 -13.87 0.58
C SER A 221 -14.02 -14.41 -0.29
N GLU A 222 -14.16 -13.88 -1.50
CA GLU A 222 -15.21 -14.22 -2.46
C GLU A 222 -15.15 -15.69 -2.91
N VAL A 223 -13.93 -16.24 -3.07
CA VAL A 223 -13.74 -17.60 -3.59
C VAL A 223 -13.73 -18.67 -2.51
N TYR A 224 -13.20 -18.38 -1.32
CA TYR A 224 -12.93 -19.42 -0.30
C TYR A 224 -13.63 -19.23 1.04
N GLU A 225 -14.15 -18.03 1.34
CA GLU A 225 -14.71 -17.72 2.66
C GLU A 225 -16.21 -17.46 2.65
N ILE A 226 -16.84 -17.42 1.47
CA ILE A 226 -18.29 -17.35 1.36
C ILE A 226 -18.87 -18.74 1.64
N PRO A 227 -19.76 -18.89 2.65
CA PRO A 227 -20.40 -20.17 2.93
C PRO A 227 -21.21 -20.65 1.73
N GLU A 228 -21.23 -21.97 1.49
CA GLU A 228 -22.00 -22.57 0.37
C GLU A 228 -23.46 -22.13 0.36
N GLU A 229 -24.05 -21.91 1.54
CA GLU A 229 -25.42 -21.44 1.75
C GLU A 229 -25.67 -20.01 1.23
N ALA A 230 -24.63 -19.16 1.19
CA ALA A 230 -24.71 -17.78 0.71
C ALA A 230 -24.51 -17.68 -0.81
N ILE A 231 -23.94 -18.70 -1.46
CA ILE A 231 -23.71 -18.76 -2.92
C ILE A 231 -25.04 -18.74 -3.70
N HIS A 232 -26.12 -19.26 -3.11
CA HIS A 232 -27.46 -19.30 -3.69
C HIS A 232 -28.37 -18.13 -3.25
N SER A 233 -27.87 -17.22 -2.42
CA SER A 233 -28.57 -16.00 -2.03
C SER A 233 -28.06 -14.81 -2.85
N ASP A 234 -28.93 -13.85 -3.17
CA ASP A 234 -28.53 -12.58 -3.79
C ASP A 234 -27.61 -11.73 -2.87
N VAL A 235 -27.30 -12.21 -1.66
CA VAL A 235 -26.38 -11.59 -0.70
C VAL A 235 -24.97 -12.15 -0.91
N ASN A 236 -24.45 -11.99 -2.12
CA ASN A 236 -23.04 -12.25 -2.42
C ASN A 236 -22.22 -11.00 -2.05
N GLY A 237 -22.08 -10.75 -0.75
CA GLY A 237 -21.52 -9.50 -0.23
C GLY A 237 -20.21 -9.71 0.50
N TYR A 238 -19.10 -9.28 -0.10
CA TYR A 238 -17.86 -9.04 0.64
C TYR A 238 -18.15 -8.09 1.82
N ASP A 239 -17.84 -8.54 3.05
CA ASP A 239 -18.27 -7.88 4.28
C ASP A 239 -17.34 -6.74 4.75
N GLY A 240 -16.26 -6.48 4.01
CA GLY A 240 -15.28 -5.44 4.33
C GLY A 240 -14.19 -5.87 5.32
N ARG A 241 -14.09 -7.15 5.69
CA ARG A 241 -13.13 -7.65 6.70
C ARG A 241 -11.66 -7.30 6.45
N TYR A 242 -11.27 -7.03 5.20
CA TYR A 242 -9.90 -6.67 4.83
C TYR A 242 -9.73 -5.18 4.48
N ASP A 243 -10.80 -4.37 4.53
CA ASP A 243 -10.78 -2.96 4.09
C ASP A 243 -9.78 -2.12 4.87
N ASN A 244 -9.63 -2.42 6.17
CA ASN A 244 -8.67 -1.74 7.03
C ASN A 244 -7.19 -1.92 6.63
N LEU A 245 -6.85 -2.85 5.72
CA LEU A 245 -5.51 -2.85 5.10
C LEU A 245 -5.22 -1.55 4.34
N LEU A 246 -6.26 -0.91 3.81
CA LEU A 246 -6.16 0.37 3.12
C LEU A 246 -6.23 1.57 4.06
N TRP A 247 -6.26 1.40 5.40
CA TRP A 247 -6.44 2.50 6.35
C TRP A 247 -5.41 3.64 6.19
N TYR A 248 -4.10 3.31 6.19
CA TYR A 248 -3.05 4.29 5.91
C TYR A 248 -3.10 4.80 4.46
N PHE A 249 -3.46 3.93 3.51
CA PHE A 249 -3.51 4.28 2.10
C PHE A 249 -4.61 5.33 1.83
N LYS A 250 -5.81 5.15 2.39
CA LYS A 250 -6.92 6.11 2.41
C LYS A 250 -6.46 7.44 2.99
N TYR A 251 -5.87 7.43 4.20
CA TYR A 251 -5.40 8.65 4.84
C TYR A 251 -4.43 9.44 3.95
N PHE A 252 -3.39 8.79 3.42
CA PHE A 252 -2.42 9.48 2.58
C PHE A 252 -3.02 9.96 1.25
N TYR A 253 -3.93 9.19 0.66
CA TYR A 253 -4.68 9.63 -0.52
C TYR A 253 -5.47 10.92 -0.22
N GLU A 254 -6.30 10.92 0.82
CA GLU A 254 -7.16 12.05 1.18
C GLU A 254 -6.35 13.27 1.62
N PHE A 255 -5.26 13.05 2.35
CA PHE A 255 -4.30 14.10 2.73
C PHE A 255 -3.74 14.80 1.49
N ILE A 256 -3.39 14.04 0.45
CA ILE A 256 -2.82 14.57 -0.78
C ILE A 256 -3.89 15.29 -1.62
N GLN A 257 -5.06 14.69 -1.79
CA GLN A 257 -6.20 15.34 -2.45
C GLN A 257 -6.50 16.70 -1.80
N THR A 258 -6.64 16.72 -0.47
CA THR A 258 -6.90 17.93 0.31
C THR A 258 -5.80 18.97 0.15
N THR A 259 -4.53 18.55 0.22
CA THR A 259 -3.37 19.45 0.08
C THR A 259 -3.36 20.12 -1.30
N TYR A 260 -3.62 19.38 -2.37
CA TYR A 260 -3.63 19.92 -3.74
C TYR A 260 -4.87 20.78 -4.02
N ARG A 261 -6.04 20.45 -3.47
CA ARG A 261 -7.25 21.29 -3.53
C ARG A 261 -7.03 22.65 -2.88
N ARG A 262 -6.43 22.68 -1.67
CA ARG A 262 -6.12 23.93 -0.95
C ARG A 262 -5.06 24.78 -1.65
N GLN A 263 -4.25 24.17 -2.51
CA GLN A 263 -3.20 24.83 -3.29
C GLN A 263 -3.58 24.95 -4.78
N LYS A 264 -4.88 24.87 -5.12
CA LYS A 264 -5.39 25.05 -6.49
C LYS A 264 -4.83 26.35 -7.09
N GLY A 265 -4.20 26.24 -8.25
CA GLY A 265 -3.55 27.37 -8.94
C GLY A 265 -2.15 27.76 -8.43
N LYS A 266 -1.65 27.16 -7.34
CA LYS A 266 -0.30 27.44 -6.78
C LYS A 266 0.73 26.35 -7.07
N LYS A 267 0.29 25.17 -7.50
CA LYS A 267 1.16 24.05 -7.90
C LYS A 267 1.05 23.81 -9.39
N ASN A 268 2.19 23.84 -10.08
CA ASN A 268 2.28 23.40 -11.46
C ASN A 268 2.26 21.88 -11.50
N PHE A 269 1.26 21.32 -12.19
CA PHE A 269 1.27 19.91 -12.55
C PHE A 269 2.36 19.70 -13.60
N THR A 270 3.18 18.69 -13.40
CA THR A 270 4.14 18.21 -14.40
C THR A 270 3.49 17.13 -15.25
N THR A 271 4.14 16.73 -16.35
CA THR A 271 3.73 15.57 -17.16
C THR A 271 3.70 14.24 -16.39
N ARG A 272 4.16 14.23 -15.13
CA ARG A 272 4.19 13.08 -14.23
C ARG A 272 2.89 12.91 -13.41
N GLN A 273 1.91 13.79 -13.54
CA GLN A 273 0.60 13.61 -12.91
C GLN A 273 -0.39 13.10 -13.96
N ARG A 274 -1.06 11.97 -13.66
CA ARG A 274 -2.07 11.37 -14.55
C ARG A 274 -3.30 12.28 -14.66
N GLU A 275 -4.06 12.13 -15.74
CA GLU A 275 -5.39 12.74 -15.84
C GLU A 275 -6.27 12.28 -14.67
N GLY A 276 -7.01 13.20 -14.05
CA GLY A 276 -7.78 12.91 -12.84
C GLY A 276 -6.97 12.69 -11.56
N TYR A 277 -5.65 12.96 -11.56
CA TYR A 277 -4.76 12.78 -10.40
C TYR A 277 -5.26 13.48 -9.14
N ILE A 278 -5.76 14.72 -9.27
CA ILE A 278 -6.47 15.43 -8.22
C ILE A 278 -7.93 15.57 -8.64
N ARG A 279 -8.83 15.10 -7.79
CA ARG A 279 -10.28 15.28 -7.97
C ARG A 279 -10.66 16.66 -7.45
N TYR A 280 -10.73 17.64 -8.33
CA TYR A 280 -11.08 19.02 -7.97
C TYR A 280 -12.58 19.26 -7.84
N GLU A 281 -13.39 18.31 -8.25
CA GLU A 281 -14.86 18.26 -8.23
C GLU A 281 -15.31 16.89 -7.71
#